data_AF-A0A2G9G372-F1
#
_entry.id   AF-A0A2G9G372-F1
#
_cell.length_a   1.000
_cell.length_b   1.000
_cell.length_c   1.000
_cell.angle_alpha   90.00
_cell.angle_beta   90.00
_cell.angle_gamma   90.00
#
_symmetry.space_group_name_H-M   'P 1'
#
loop_
_entity.id
_entity.type
_entity.pdbx_description
1 polymer ?
#
loop_
_entity_poly.entity_id
_entity_poly.type
_entity_poly.pdbx_seq_one_letter_code
_entity_poly.pdbx_strand_id
1 'polypeptide(L)'
;MVNGYRFHTRDYGQYKATVNSRVCCRGNLYDDNELDYYRFTEEIMELVYVDQGNNVFILCCYWFDPVSGIRYDDQYKLIDIYQA
;
A
#
# COMPACT_ATOMS: atom_id res chain seq x y z
N MET A 1 -6.13 14.11 -0.03
CA MET A 1 -6.73 12.99 0.73
C MET A 1 -7.30 12.03 -0.28
N VAL A 2 -6.94 10.76 -0.25
CA VAL A 2 -7.46 9.73 -1.15
C VAL A 2 -8.51 8.94 -0.37
N ASN A 3 -9.77 8.99 -0.79
CA ASN A 3 -10.91 8.36 -0.09
C ASN A 3 -10.99 8.71 1.42
N GLY A 4 -10.67 9.95 1.79
CA GLY A 4 -10.66 10.40 3.20
C GLY A 4 -9.37 10.09 3.97
N TYR A 5 -8.40 9.39 3.37
CA TYR A 5 -7.12 9.07 3.99
C TYR A 5 -6.00 10.00 3.53
N ARG A 6 -5.06 10.30 4.43
CA ARG A 6 -3.80 10.97 4.11
C ARG A 6 -2.69 9.93 4.08
N PHE A 7 -2.39 9.44 2.89
CA PHE A 7 -1.20 8.63 2.63
C PHE A 7 0.05 9.49 2.83
N HIS A 8 1.11 8.86 3.30
CA HIS A 8 2.43 9.46 3.39
C HIS A 8 3.49 8.40 3.12
N THR A 9 4.71 8.83 2.81
CA THR A 9 5.83 7.92 2.60
C THR A 9 6.19 7.18 3.88
N ARG A 10 6.87 6.04 3.75
CA ARG A 10 7.38 5.26 4.88
C ARG A 10 8.28 6.11 5.77
N ASP A 11 9.20 6.85 5.16
CA ASP A 11 10.18 7.67 5.88
C ASP A 11 9.52 8.79 6.68
N TYR A 12 8.48 9.42 6.14
CA TYR A 12 7.70 10.42 6.87
C TYR A 12 6.89 9.80 8.03
N GLY A 13 6.39 8.58 7.82
CA GLY A 13 5.48 7.90 8.73
C GLY A 13 6.12 7.20 9.92
N GLN A 14 7.40 6.82 9.81
CA GLN A 14 8.05 5.88 10.73
C GLN A 14 8.04 6.30 12.21
N TYR A 15 7.92 7.60 12.50
CA TYR A 15 7.88 8.16 13.87
C TYR A 15 6.51 8.73 14.25
N LYS A 16 5.46 8.47 13.45
CA LYS A 16 4.11 8.98 13.70
C LYS A 16 3.27 7.92 14.44
N ALA A 17 2.27 8.39 15.20
CA ALA A 17 1.34 7.52 15.92
C ALA A 17 0.52 6.62 14.98
N THR A 18 0.33 7.04 13.73
CA THR A 18 -0.33 6.23 12.68
C THR A 18 0.56 6.20 11.46
N VAL A 19 0.80 5.00 10.94
CA VAL A 19 1.69 4.76 9.80
C VAL A 19 0.85 4.43 8.56
N ASN A 20 0.35 5.47 7.89
CA ASN A 20 -0.46 5.36 6.65
C ASN A 20 0.41 5.25 5.38
N SER A 21 1.56 4.57 5.47
CA SER A 21 2.42 4.27 4.33
C SER A 21 2.23 2.85 3.79
N ARG A 22 1.41 2.02 4.45
CA ARG A 22 1.11 0.65 4.02
C ARG A 22 -0.08 0.67 3.07
N VAL A 23 0.01 -0.09 1.98
CA VAL A 23 -1.09 -0.26 1.02
C VAL A 23 -1.26 -1.74 0.68
N CYS A 24 -2.51 -2.16 0.51
CA CYS A 24 -2.89 -3.49 0.01
C CYS A 24 -3.58 -3.33 -1.35
N CYS A 25 -3.21 -4.18 -2.31
CA CYS A 25 -3.96 -4.42 -3.53
C CYS A 25 -4.56 -5.82 -3.43
N ARG A 26 -5.90 -5.89 -3.40
CA ARG A 26 -6.59 -7.18 -3.41
C ARG A 26 -6.38 -7.86 -4.77
N GLY A 27 -5.78 -9.05 -4.76
CA GLY A 27 -5.63 -9.84 -5.97
C GLY A 27 -6.83 -10.75 -6.12
N ASN A 28 -7.82 -10.33 -6.91
CA ASN A 28 -8.90 -11.22 -7.33
C ASN A 28 -8.44 -11.92 -8.61
N LEU A 29 -7.80 -13.08 -8.46
CA LEU A 29 -7.50 -13.97 -9.57
C LEU A 29 -8.78 -14.71 -9.95
N TYR A 30 -8.93 -15.09 -11.22
CA TYR A 30 -10.16 -15.70 -11.74
C TYR A 30 -10.54 -17.06 -11.11
N ASP A 31 -9.67 -17.61 -10.26
CA ASP A 31 -9.88 -18.81 -9.45
C ASP A 31 -9.90 -18.42 -7.95
N ASP A 32 -10.47 -19.25 -7.07
CA ASP A 32 -10.58 -19.06 -5.60
C ASP A 32 -9.25 -18.77 -4.84
N ASN A 33 -8.13 -18.62 -5.56
CA ASN A 33 -6.86 -18.15 -5.05
C ASN A 33 -6.83 -16.62 -4.98
N GLU A 34 -7.45 -16.05 -3.94
CA GLU A 34 -7.21 -14.66 -3.56
C GLU A 34 -5.74 -14.50 -3.10
N LEU A 35 -4.95 -13.70 -3.84
CA LEU A 35 -3.57 -13.41 -3.48
C LEU A 35 -3.39 -11.90 -3.35
N ASP A 36 -3.43 -11.40 -2.12
CA ASP A 36 -3.28 -9.98 -1.82
C ASP A 36 -1.81 -9.54 -1.89
N TYR A 37 -1.59 -8.35 -2.44
CA TYR A 37 -0.25 -7.76 -2.58
C TYR A 37 -0.09 -6.59 -1.62
N TYR A 38 0.94 -6.66 -0.78
CA TYR A 38 1.24 -5.64 0.23
C TYR A 38 2.48 -4.83 -0.17
N ARG A 39 2.51 -3.57 0.24
CA ARG A 39 3.63 -2.66 -0.08
C ARG A 39 3.79 -1.51 0.91
N PHE A 40 4.98 -0.91 0.90
CA PHE A 40 5.23 0.41 1.47
C PHE A 40 5.27 1.48 0.38
N THR A 41 4.63 2.63 0.63
CA THR A 41 4.76 3.83 -0.19
C THR A 41 6.10 4.49 0.10
N GLU A 42 7.00 4.49 -0.88
CA GLU A 42 8.30 5.16 -0.80
C GLU A 42 8.20 6.59 -1.31
N GLU A 43 7.44 6.80 -2.39
CA GLU A 43 7.25 8.09 -3.03
C GLU A 43 5.80 8.29 -3.49
N ILE A 44 5.33 9.54 -3.46
CA ILE A 44 4.01 9.96 -3.92
C ILE A 44 4.21 11.08 -4.93
N MET A 45 3.81 10.84 -6.18
CA MET A 45 3.87 11.83 -7.25
C MET A 45 2.45 12.30 -7.59
N GLU A 46 2.28 13.60 -7.79
CA GLU A 46 1.02 14.19 -8.26
C GLU A 46 1.16 14.57 -9.74
N LEU A 47 0.36 13.95 -10.59
CA LEU A 47 0.23 14.29 -11.99
C LEU A 47 -0.99 15.21 -12.16
N VAL A 48 -0.71 16.46 -12.52
CA VAL A 48 -1.73 17.49 -12.75
C VAL A 48 -2.01 17.58 -14.24
N TYR A 49 -3.24 17.26 -14.65
CA TYR A 49 -3.70 17.51 -16.01
C TYR A 49 -4.15 18.96 -16.15
N VAL A 50 -3.42 19.72 -16.96
CA VAL A 50 -3.73 21.12 -17.26
C VAL A 50 -5.17 21.21 -17.79
N ASP A 51 -5.93 22.17 -17.28
CA ASP A 51 -7.32 22.51 -17.66
C ASP A 51 -8.44 21.52 -17.32
N GLN A 52 -8.15 20.39 -16.66
CA GLN A 52 -9.20 19.40 -16.32
C GLN A 52 -9.52 19.27 -14.83
N GLY A 53 -8.73 19.88 -13.94
CA GLY A 53 -8.93 19.81 -12.48
C GLY A 53 -8.82 18.39 -11.89
N ASN A 54 -8.39 17.43 -12.70
CA ASN A 54 -8.20 16.04 -12.31
C ASN A 54 -6.73 15.84 -11.93
N ASN A 55 -6.49 15.57 -10.64
CA ASN A 55 -5.17 15.22 -10.14
C ASN A 55 -5.09 13.70 -10.01
N VAL A 56 -4.09 13.09 -10.64
CA VAL A 56 -3.80 11.66 -10.51
C VAL A 56 -2.62 11.51 -9.57
N PHE A 57 -2.78 10.73 -8.50
CA PHE A 57 -1.69 10.41 -7.59
C PHE A 57 -1.09 9.06 -7.94
N ILE A 58 0.21 9.03 -8.20
CA ILE A 58 0.98 7.81 -8.42
C ILE A 58 1.71 7.48 -7.11
N LEU A 59 1.49 6.27 -6.62
CA LEU A 59 2.19 5.74 -5.45
C LEU A 59 3.31 4.82 -5.93
N CYS A 60 4.55 5.27 -5.79
CA CYS A 60 5.73 4.45 -6.02
C CYS A 60 6.03 3.66 -4.76
N CYS A 61 6.01 2.34 -4.88
CA CYS A 61 5.97 1.46 -3.73
C CYS A 61 7.01 0.34 -3.79
N TYR A 62 7.52 -0.02 -2.62
CA TYR A 62 8.29 -1.23 -2.40
C TYR A 62 7.35 -2.41 -2.11
N TRP A 63 7.35 -3.40 -3.00
CA TRP A 63 6.45 -4.56 -2.94
C TRP A 63 7.08 -5.73 -2.21
N PHE A 64 6.28 -6.44 -1.44
CA PHE A 64 6.68 -7.69 -0.81
C PHE A 64 6.32 -8.87 -1.69
N ASP A 65 7.12 -9.93 -1.60
CA ASP A 65 6.73 -11.21 -2.18
C ASP A 65 5.44 -11.69 -1.48
N PRO A 66 4.35 -11.93 -2.23
CA PRO A 66 3.04 -12.24 -1.65
C PRO A 66 2.96 -13.67 -1.11
N VAL A 67 3.96 -14.52 -1.33
CA VAL A 67 3.99 -15.93 -0.90
C VAL A 67 4.96 -16.13 0.26
N SER A 68 6.18 -15.61 0.15
CA SER A 68 7.25 -15.78 1.14
C SER A 68 7.60 -14.52 1.93
N GLY A 69 7.13 -13.34 1.49
CA GLY A 69 7.42 -12.06 2.14
C GLY A 69 6.39 -11.64 3.20
N ILE A 70 5.31 -12.42 3.37
CA ILE A 70 4.21 -12.11 4.28
C ILE A 70 3.80 -13.32 5.12
N ARG A 71 3.26 -13.07 6.31
CA ARG A 71 2.52 -14.07 7.09
C ARG A 71 1.20 -13.49 7.56
N TYR A 72 0.16 -14.28 7.35
CA TYR A 72 -1.16 -13.98 7.88
C TYR A 72 -1.30 -14.53 9.30
N ASP A 73 -1.68 -13.67 10.23
CA ASP A 73 -2.14 -14.06 11.55
C ASP A 73 -3.66 -14.21 11.52
N ASP A 74 -4.15 -15.45 11.54
CA ASP A 74 -5.58 -15.75 11.43
C ASP A 74 -6.37 -15.33 12.68
N GLN A 75 -5.73 -15.31 13.85
CA GLN A 75 -6.36 -14.98 15.12
C GLN A 75 -6.67 -13.48 15.20
N TYR A 76 -5.74 -12.64 14.76
CA TYR A 76 -5.87 -11.18 14.84
C TYR A 76 -6.22 -10.54 13.49
N LYS A 77 -6.29 -11.33 12.41
CA LYS A 77 -6.53 -10.87 11.04
C LYS A 77 -5.49 -9.82 10.61
N LEU A 78 -4.24 -10.02 11.05
CA LEU A 78 -3.10 -9.15 10.78
C LEU A 78 -2.19 -9.75 9.71
N ILE A 79 -1.46 -8.87 9.03
CA ILE A 79 -0.42 -9.25 8.07
C ILE A 79 0.91 -8.79 8.64
N ASP A 80 1.79 -9.74 8.91
CA ASP A 80 3.19 -9.49 9.20
C ASP A 80 3.99 -9.51 7.90
N ILE A 81 4.97 -8.60 7.82
CA ILE A 81 5.82 -8.45 6.65
C ILE A 81 7.25 -8.78 7.05
N TYR A 82 7.86 -9.74 6.37
CA TYR A 82 9.26 -10.10 6.57
C TYR A 82 10.12 -9.38 5.52
N GLN A 83 11.15 -8.67 5.98
CA GLN A 83 12.22 -8.21 5.10
C GLN A 83 13.15 -9.39 4.81
N ALA A 84 13.39 -9.66 3.53
CA ALA A 84 14.55 -10.44 3.09
C ALA A 84 15.78 -9.52 3.03
#